data_AF-A0A940MRH4-F1
#
_entry.id   AF-A0A940MRH4-F1
#
_cell.length_a   1.000
_cell.length_b   1.000
_cell.length_c   1.000
_cell.angle_alpha   90.00
_cell.angle_beta   90.00
_cell.angle_gamma   90.00
#
_symmetry.space_group_name_H-M   'P 1'
#
loop_
_entity.id
_entity.type
_entity.pdbx_description
1 polymer ?
#
loop_
_entity_poly.entity_id
_entity_poly.type
_entity_poly.pdbx_seq_one_letter_code
_entity_poly.pdbx_strand_id
1 'polypeptide(L)'
;MSRRDGRKAVELCLPEDLRRRLVRTSEQHLPLAYLVRQALRRALDAGTGWQTDVLPGDARPILLQLSAEELARLEMHIRDHDVPAEVAVLSLISQVV
;
A
#
# COMPACT_ATOMS: atom_id res chain seq x y z
N MET A 1 -12.92 -15.36 23.91
CA MET A 1 -11.73 -14.83 23.22
C MET A 1 -12.16 -14.27 21.87
N SER A 2 -12.58 -13.01 21.81
CA SER A 2 -12.94 -12.34 20.55
C SER A 2 -11.68 -12.00 19.78
N ARG A 3 -11.38 -12.73 18.69
CA ARG A 3 -10.27 -12.44 17.76
C ARG A 3 -10.81 -12.11 16.36
N ARG A 4 -11.77 -11.20 16.28
CA ARG A 4 -12.21 -10.58 15.02
C ARG A 4 -11.91 -9.09 15.09
N ASP A 5 -10.63 -8.74 15.05
CA ASP A 5 -10.27 -7.38 14.68
C ASP A 5 -10.32 -7.28 13.16
N GLY A 6 -11.42 -6.73 12.65
CA GLY A 6 -11.66 -6.48 11.22
C GLY A 6 -10.79 -5.38 10.62
N ARG A 7 -9.73 -4.95 11.32
CA ARG A 7 -8.74 -3.97 10.86
C ARG A 7 -7.38 -4.66 10.82
N LYS A 8 -7.12 -5.39 9.74
CA LYS A 8 -5.81 -5.98 9.48
C LYS A 8 -4.87 -4.83 9.10
N ALA A 9 -3.82 -4.64 9.88
CA ALA A 9 -2.75 -3.72 9.54
C ALA A 9 -1.79 -4.41 8.58
N VAL A 10 -1.35 -3.71 7.55
CA VAL A 10 -0.26 -4.17 6.66
C VAL A 10 1.00 -3.43 7.04
N GLU A 11 2.06 -4.17 7.35
CA GLU A 11 3.40 -3.61 7.54
C GLU A 11 4.03 -3.32 6.17
N LEU A 12 4.60 -2.14 6.02
CA LEU A 12 5.19 -1.68 4.76
C LEU A 12 6.56 -1.05 5.01
N CYS A 13 7.59 -1.67 4.47
CA CYS A 13 8.93 -1.13 4.34
C CYS A 13 9.07 -0.51 2.94
N LEU A 14 8.88 0.80 2.85
CA LEU A 14 8.92 1.49 1.57
C LEU A 14 10.34 1.53 0.99
N PRO A 15 10.53 1.17 -0.29
CA PRO A 15 11.74 1.48 -1.03
C PRO A 15 11.99 2.99 -1.04
N GLU A 16 13.27 3.36 -0.96
CA GLU A 16 13.68 4.77 -0.87
C GLU A 16 13.18 5.60 -2.06
N ASP A 17 13.22 5.04 -3.28
CA ASP A 17 12.75 5.73 -4.48
C ASP A 17 11.24 5.99 -4.45
N LEU A 18 10.47 5.01 -3.99
CA LEU A 18 9.01 5.13 -3.86
C LEU A 18 8.64 6.13 -2.77
N ARG A 19 9.37 6.12 -1.65
CA ARG A 19 9.23 7.09 -0.56
C ARG A 19 9.46 8.52 -1.07
N ARG A 20 10.51 8.75 -1.84
CA ARG A 20 10.82 10.08 -2.42
C ARG A 20 9.74 10.54 -3.40
N ARG A 21 9.23 9.64 -4.25
CA ARG A 21 8.11 9.93 -5.16
C ARG A 21 6.86 10.35 -4.39
N LEU A 22 6.43 9.56 -3.40
CA LEU A 22 5.30 9.87 -2.53
C LEU A 22 5.42 11.25 -1.89
N VAL A 23 6.55 11.56 -1.27
CA VAL A 23 6.76 12.87 -0.63
C VAL A 23 6.70 14.00 -1.66
N ARG A 24 7.24 13.81 -2.87
CA ARG A 24 7.17 14.80 -3.96
C ARG A 24 5.75 15.05 -4.47
N THR A 25 4.83 14.09 -4.32
CA THR A 25 3.43 14.30 -4.73
C THR A 25 2.65 15.26 -3.82
N SER A 26 3.21 15.65 -2.66
CA SER A 26 2.51 16.48 -1.68
C SER A 26 3.37 17.66 -1.21
N GLU A 27 2.94 18.88 -1.52
CA GLU A 27 3.57 20.12 -1.06
C GLU A 27 3.35 20.39 0.45
N GLN A 28 2.35 19.76 1.06
CA GLN A 28 1.91 20.04 2.43
C GLN A 28 2.67 19.25 3.53
N HIS A 29 3.78 18.58 3.20
CA HIS A 29 4.58 17.78 4.14
C HIS A 29 3.76 16.80 5.01
N LEU A 30 2.77 16.15 4.39
CA LEU A 30 1.87 15.24 5.09
C LEU A 30 2.59 13.97 5.58
N PRO A 31 2.11 13.31 6.65
CA PRO A 31 2.71 12.07 7.13
C PRO A 31 2.78 10.99 6.04
N LEU A 32 3.88 10.25 5.97
CA LEU A 32 4.09 9.24 4.92
C LEU A 32 2.97 8.19 4.88
N ALA A 33 2.49 7.73 6.05
CA ALA A 33 1.38 6.79 6.13
C ALA A 33 0.07 7.33 5.52
N TYR A 34 -0.15 8.65 5.61
CA TYR A 34 -1.29 9.30 4.97
C TYR A 34 -1.13 9.29 3.45
N LEU A 35 0.05 9.67 2.95
CA LEU A 35 0.36 9.68 1.51
C LEU A 35 0.21 8.29 0.89
N VAL A 36 0.72 7.27 1.58
CA VAL A 36 0.58 5.86 1.17
C VAL A 36 -0.89 5.44 1.12
N ARG A 37 -1.68 5.79 2.14
CA ARG A 37 -3.12 5.47 2.15
C ARG A 37 -3.87 6.14 1.00
N GLN A 38 -3.56 7.41 0.74
CA GLN A 38 -4.19 8.15 -0.34
C GLN A 38 -3.80 7.58 -1.71
N ALA A 39 -2.53 7.22 -1.91
CA ALA A 39 -2.06 6.57 -3.13
C ALA A 39 -2.73 5.20 -3.31
N LEU A 40 -2.79 4.36 -2.26
CA LEU A 40 -3.43 3.05 -2.34
C LEU A 40 -4.90 3.16 -2.71
N ARG A 41 -5.63 4.08 -2.06
CA ARG A 41 -7.04 4.31 -2.38
C ARG A 41 -7.22 4.73 -3.85
N ARG A 42 -6.38 5.64 -4.35
CA ARG A 42 -6.41 6.05 -5.76
C ARG A 42 -6.13 4.90 -6.72
N ALA A 43 -5.12 4.06 -6.41
CA ALA A 43 -4.78 2.91 -7.23
C ALA A 43 -5.92 1.88 -7.28
N LEU A 44 -6.54 1.61 -6.12
CA LEU A 44 -7.72 0.78 -6.06
C LEU A 44 -8.86 1.41 -6.88
N ASP A 45 -9.25 2.64 -6.61
CA ASP A 45 -10.38 3.32 -7.26
C ASP A 45 -10.21 3.48 -8.78
N ALA A 46 -8.98 3.68 -9.25
CA ALA A 46 -8.67 3.77 -10.69
C ALA A 46 -8.73 2.40 -11.40
N GLY A 47 -8.79 1.29 -10.65
CA GLY A 47 -8.66 -0.04 -11.22
C GLY A 47 -7.32 -0.25 -11.92
N THR A 48 -6.27 0.49 -11.52
CA THR A 48 -4.95 0.37 -12.13
C THR A 48 -4.46 -1.06 -11.98
N GLY A 49 -4.13 -1.67 -13.11
CA GLY A 49 -3.63 -3.04 -13.17
C GLY A 49 -2.28 -3.21 -12.50
N TRP A 50 -1.87 -4.47 -12.40
CA TRP A 50 -0.59 -4.86 -11.84
C TRP A 50 0.47 -4.96 -12.95
N GLN A 51 1.50 -4.12 -12.92
CA GLN A 51 2.52 -4.10 -13.99
C GLN A 51 3.90 -4.59 -13.54
N THR A 52 4.25 -4.45 -12.27
CA THR A 52 5.59 -4.79 -11.77
C THR A 52 5.54 -5.08 -10.29
N ASP A 53 6.23 -6.13 -9.87
CA ASP A 53 6.43 -6.44 -8.45
C ASP A 53 7.46 -5.48 -7.88
N VAL A 54 7.01 -4.68 -6.91
CA VAL A 54 7.91 -3.80 -6.17
C VAL A 54 8.36 -4.52 -4.90
N LEU A 55 9.66 -4.75 -4.80
CA LEU A 55 10.25 -5.35 -3.59
C LEU A 55 10.22 -4.36 -2.42
N PRO A 56 10.03 -4.84 -1.18
CA PRO A 56 10.19 -4.01 0.01
C PRO A 56 11.59 -3.43 0.12
N GLY A 57 11.70 -2.25 0.72
CA GLY A 57 12.98 -1.67 1.12
C GLY A 57 13.39 -2.08 2.54
N ASP A 58 14.49 -1.51 3.03
CA ASP A 58 15.00 -1.76 4.38
C ASP A 58 14.63 -0.64 5.38
N ALA A 59 13.74 0.28 4.97
CA ALA A 59 13.32 1.40 5.79
C ALA A 59 12.46 0.95 6.98
N ARG A 60 12.35 1.81 7.99
CA ARG A 60 11.47 1.56 9.14
C ARG A 60 10.05 1.28 8.65
N PRO A 61 9.42 0.16 9.08
CA PRO A 61 8.08 -0.20 8.62
C PRO A 61 7.06 0.83 9.09
N ILE A 62 6.08 1.11 8.23
CA ILE A 62 4.85 1.80 8.60
C ILE A 62 3.71 0.78 8.71
N LEU A 63 2.80 1.01 9.64
CA LEU A 63 1.58 0.22 9.79
C LEU A 63 0.44 0.90 9.05
N LEU A 64 -0.02 0.28 7.97
CA LEU A 64 -1.14 0.76 7.19
C LEU A 64 -2.43 0.07 7.63
N GLN A 65 -3.33 0.84 8.24
CA GLN A 65 -4.64 0.36 8.66
C GLN A 65 -5.62 0.38 7.48
N LEU A 66 -6.02 -0.79 6.99
CA LEU A 66 -6.98 -0.92 5.90
C LEU A 66 -8.40 -1.08 6.42
N SER A 67 -9.37 -0.51 5.70
CA SER A 67 -10.78 -0.86 5.85
C SER A 67 -11.06 -2.26 5.31
N ALA A 68 -12.21 -2.83 5.66
CA ALA A 68 -12.62 -4.15 5.18
C ALA A 68 -12.73 -4.20 3.65
N GLU A 69 -13.20 -3.12 3.01
CA GLU A 69 -13.29 -3.01 1.55
C GLU A 69 -11.91 -2.95 0.90
N GLU A 70 -11.02 -2.06 1.38
CA GLU A 70 -9.64 -1.98 0.88
C GLU A 70 -8.92 -3.32 1.03
N LEU A 71 -9.12 -4.00 2.16
CA LEU A 71 -8.54 -5.32 2.42
C LEU A 71 -9.08 -6.38 1.45
N ALA A 72 -10.39 -6.44 1.24
CA ALA A 72 -10.99 -7.40 0.31
C ALA A 72 -10.48 -7.19 -1.13
N ARG A 73 -10.33 -5.92 -1.55
CA ARG A 73 -9.78 -5.59 -2.86
C ARG A 73 -8.30 -5.95 -2.98
N LEU A 74 -7.51 -5.67 -1.94
CA LEU A 74 -6.11 -6.07 -1.88
C LEU A 74 -5.95 -7.60 -1.91
N GLU A 75 -6.81 -8.34 -1.20
CA GLU A 75 -6.79 -9.81 -1.17
C GLU A 75 -7.04 -10.45 -2.53
N MET A 76 -7.80 -9.80 -3.42
CA MET A 76 -7.93 -10.25 -4.81
C MET A 76 -6.58 -10.16 -5.53
N HIS A 77 -5.90 -9.01 -5.45
CA HIS A 77 -4.58 -8.83 -6.08
C HIS A 77 -3.51 -9.78 -5.51
N ILE A 78 -3.47 -9.97 -4.19
CA ILE A 78 -2.57 -10.92 -3.52
C ILE A 78 -2.75 -12.32 -4.10
N ARG A 79 -4.01 -12.76 -4.28
CA ARG A 79 -4.34 -14.09 -4.79
C ARG A 79 -4.04 -14.24 -6.28
N ASP A 80 -4.37 -13.22 -7.06
CA ASP A 80 -4.22 -13.26 -8.53
C ASP A 80 -2.74 -13.25 -8.95
N HIS A 81 -1.87 -12.64 -8.13
CA HIS A 81 -0.43 -12.50 -8.43
C HIS A 81 0.47 -13.39 -7.56
N ASP A 82 -0.07 -14.08 -6.55
CA ASP A 82 0.67 -14.93 -5.59
C ASP A 82 1.84 -14.20 -4.89
N VAL A 83 1.53 -13.05 -4.30
CA VAL A 83 2.51 -12.13 -3.69
C VAL A 83 2.08 -11.71 -2.29
N PRO A 84 3.02 -11.39 -1.39
CA PRO A 84 2.66 -10.93 -0.05
C PRO A 84 1.93 -9.58 -0.07
N ALA A 85 1.13 -9.32 0.97
CA ALA A 85 0.32 -8.10 1.08
C ALA A 85 1.14 -6.80 0.98
N GLU A 86 2.35 -6.81 1.52
CA GLU A 86 3.28 -5.69 1.41
C GLU A 86 3.63 -5.37 -0.04
N VAL A 87 4.11 -6.37 -0.80
CA VAL A 87 4.41 -6.24 -2.24
C VAL A 87 3.17 -5.76 -2.98
N ALA A 88 1.98 -6.26 -2.63
CA ALA A 88 0.75 -5.81 -3.26
C ALA A 88 0.43 -4.34 -3.07
N VAL A 89 0.59 -3.83 -1.86
CA VAL A 89 0.41 -2.39 -1.63
C VAL A 89 1.48 -1.60 -2.37
N LEU A 90 2.75 -2.03 -2.30
CA LEU A 90 3.87 -1.32 -2.95
C LEU A 90 3.71 -1.26 -4.47
N SER A 91 3.33 -2.37 -5.10
CA SER A 91 3.06 -2.45 -6.53
C SER A 91 1.91 -1.53 -6.93
N LEU A 92 0.80 -1.54 -6.20
CA LEU A 92 -0.35 -0.68 -6.49
C LEU A 92 -0.02 0.81 -6.35
N ILE A 93 0.62 1.22 -5.25
CA ILE A 93 0.93 2.65 -5.05
C ILE A 93 1.97 3.15 -6.05
N SER A 94 2.88 2.30 -6.52
CA SER A 94 3.91 2.69 -7.50
C SER A 94 3.35 3.15 -8.85
N GLN A 95 2.13 2.72 -9.20
CA GLN A 95 1.46 3.07 -10.44
C GLN A 95 0.86 4.48 -10.44
N VAL A 96 0.66 5.08 -9.26
CA VAL A 96 -0.10 6.33 -9.10
C VAL A 96 0.72 7.47 -8.48
N VAL A 97 2.01 7.27 -8.25
CA VAL A 97 2.95 8.26 -7.68
C VAL A 97 4.13 8.55 -8.61
#